data_AF-A0A843GPS8-F1
#
_entry.id   AF-A0A843GPS8-F1
#
_cell.length_a   1.000
_cell.length_b   1.000
_cell.length_c   1.000
_cell.angle_alpha   90.00
_cell.angle_beta   90.00
_cell.angle_gamma   90.00
#
_symmetry.space_group_name_H-M   'P 1'
#
loop_
_entity.id
_entity.type
_entity.pdbx_description
1 polymer ?
#
loop_
_entity_poly.entity_id
_entity_poly.type
_entity_poly.pdbx_seq_one_letter_code
_entity_poly.pdbx_strand_id
1 'polypeptide(L)'
;MLVTGKIKPNRYSCGHTKLDVTVYFAENIKEKKKKVNGEQVVSYEYDRYETSIRYRPDYKKYIEDNYNMLLERAKEEDRIALSKELREKRNKLLAESDCHMALDRLNLEVPDGNTFAIWKPFLKSLGDALTGDWAKYRQALRDLPNQEGFPYNVEFPKKPE
;
A
#
# COMPACT_ATOMS: atom_id res chain seq x y z
N MET A 1 10.34 1.72 -4.40
CA MET A 1 9.98 3.16 -4.26
C MET A 1 10.54 4.02 -5.41
N LEU A 2 9.76 4.99 -5.95
CA LEU A 2 10.22 5.93 -6.97
C LEU A 2 11.16 7.00 -6.39
N VAL A 3 12.33 7.22 -7.00
CA VAL A 3 13.36 8.14 -6.55
C VAL A 3 13.80 9.08 -7.69
N THR A 4 14.06 10.34 -7.35
CA THR A 4 14.66 11.31 -8.28
C THR A 4 16.09 11.67 -7.87
N GLY A 5 17.03 11.64 -8.81
CA GLY A 5 18.44 11.98 -8.59
C GLY A 5 19.00 12.95 -9.64
N LYS A 6 20.04 13.70 -9.30
CA LYS A 6 20.78 14.55 -10.27
C LYS A 6 21.84 13.78 -11.05
N ILE A 7 22.27 12.63 -10.52
CA ILE A 7 23.30 11.77 -11.09
C ILE A 7 22.63 10.49 -11.59
N LYS A 8 23.09 9.98 -12.73
CA LYS A 8 22.61 8.70 -13.26
C LYS A 8 22.92 7.58 -12.26
N PRO A 9 21.91 6.83 -11.78
CA PRO A 9 22.15 5.74 -10.85
C PRO A 9 22.86 4.58 -11.54
N ASN A 10 23.72 3.87 -10.79
CA ASN A 10 24.26 2.59 -11.21
C ASN A 10 23.16 1.50 -11.14
N ARG A 11 23.36 0.40 -11.87
CA ARG A 11 22.44 -0.77 -11.85
C ARG A 11 22.18 -1.29 -10.43
N TYR A 12 23.19 -1.22 -9.58
CA TYR A 12 23.05 -1.35 -8.13
C TYR A 12 24.13 -0.53 -7.43
N SER A 13 23.92 -0.29 -6.14
CA SER A 13 24.93 0.20 -5.21
C SER A 13 24.85 -0.59 -3.91
N CYS A 14 25.89 -0.52 -3.08
CA CYS A 14 25.94 -1.27 -1.83
C CYS A 14 26.42 -0.39 -0.67
N GLY A 15 25.74 -0.49 0.46
CA GLY A 15 26.25 -0.05 1.76
C GLY A 15 26.63 -1.27 2.58
N HIS A 16 27.73 -1.21 3.34
CA HIS A 16 28.13 -2.30 4.21
C HIS A 16 28.19 -1.86 5.67
N THR A 17 27.71 -2.72 6.55
CA THR A 17 27.95 -2.69 7.99
C THR A 17 28.93 -3.81 8.34
N LYS A 18 29.29 -3.96 9.62
CA LYS A 18 30.19 -5.05 10.06
C LYS A 18 29.59 -6.45 9.85
N LEU A 19 28.27 -6.56 9.73
CA LEU A 19 27.54 -7.84 9.72
C LEU A 19 26.78 -8.07 8.41
N ASP A 20 26.22 -7.01 7.83
CA ASP A 20 25.33 -7.09 6.67
C ASP A 20 25.72 -6.09 5.58
N VAL A 21 25.42 -6.46 4.33
CA VAL A 21 25.52 -5.61 3.16
C VAL A 21 24.10 -5.32 2.67
N THR A 22 23.74 -4.04 2.65
CA THR A 22 22.52 -3.56 2.03
C THR A 22 22.80 -3.29 0.56
N VAL A 23 22.04 -3.96 -0.31
CA VAL A 23 22.14 -3.79 -1.76
C VAL A 23 20.95 -2.97 -2.22
N TYR A 24 21.23 -1.89 -2.97
CA TYR A 24 20.22 -1.03 -3.56
C TYR A 24 20.21 -1.24 -5.07
N PHE A 25 19.06 -1.59 -5.62
CA PHE A 25 18.86 -1.75 -7.06
C PHE A 25 18.15 -0.53 -7.63
N ALA A 26 18.47 -0.19 -8.88
CA ALA A 26 17.80 0.87 -9.63
C ALA A 26 17.26 0.32 -10.96
N GLU A 27 15.95 0.38 -11.15
CA GLU A 27 15.26 -0.03 -12.39
C GLU A 27 14.47 1.13 -13.00
N ASN A 28 14.02 0.96 -14.25
CA ASN A 28 13.17 1.91 -14.97
C ASN A 28 13.73 3.34 -15.03
N ILE A 29 15.05 3.47 -15.16
CA ILE A 29 15.77 4.74 -15.14
C ILE A 29 15.35 5.60 -16.34
N LYS A 30 14.65 6.70 -16.08
CA LYS A 30 14.22 7.70 -17.05
C LYS A 30 15.00 8.99 -16.86
N GLU A 31 15.54 9.52 -17.95
CA GLU A 31 16.19 10.83 -17.96
C GLU A 31 15.15 11.93 -18.24
N LYS A 32 15.11 12.94 -17.39
CA LYS A 32 14.29 14.14 -17.51
C LYS A 32 15.18 15.36 -17.65
N LYS A 33 14.95 16.14 -18.71
CA LYS A 33 15.63 17.41 -18.96
C LYS A 33 14.66 18.55 -18.68
N LYS A 34 15.01 19.44 -17.76
CA LYS A 34 14.26 20.68 -17.51
C LYS A 34 15.15 21.88 -17.78
N LYS A 35 14.61 22.88 -18.46
CA LYS A 35 15.24 24.21 -18.56
C LYS A 35 14.82 25.01 -17.33
N VAL A 36 15.77 25.38 -16.48
CA VAL A 36 15.55 26.27 -15.34
C VAL A 36 16.51 27.45 -15.53
N ASN A 37 15.99 28.68 -15.62
CA ASN A 37 16.78 29.90 -15.86
C ASN A 37 17.74 29.84 -17.07
N GLY A 38 17.34 29.18 -18.16
CA GLY A 38 18.17 29.07 -19.38
C GLY A 38 19.23 27.97 -19.34
N GLU A 39 19.51 27.39 -18.18
CA GLU A 39 20.40 26.24 -18.02
C GLU A 39 19.63 24.91 -18.13
N GLN A 40 20.24 23.92 -18.79
CA GLN A 40 19.69 22.57 -18.85
C GLN A 40 20.05 21.81 -17.57
N VAL A 41 19.04 21.50 -16.75
CA VAL A 41 19.19 20.62 -15.59
C VAL A 41 18.72 19.22 -15.99
N VAL A 42 19.64 18.25 -15.93
CA VAL A 42 19.34 16.82 -16.13
C VAL A 42 19.03 16.18 -14.78
N SER A 43 17.92 15.45 -14.72
CA SER A 43 17.48 14.68 -13.56
C SER A 43 17.09 13.27 -13.99
N TYR A 44 17.31 12.28 -13.15
CA TYR A 44 16.95 10.89 -13.38
C TYR A 44 15.84 10.48 -12.42
N GLU A 45 14.88 9.72 -12.93
CA GLU A 45 13.78 9.14 -12.16
C GLU A 45 13.81 7.63 -12.32
N TYR A 46 13.79 6.90 -11.22
CA TYR A 46 14.00 5.44 -11.23
C TYR A 46 13.32 4.78 -10.04
N ASP A 47 13.01 3.49 -10.19
CA ASP A 47 12.52 2.66 -9.10
C ASP A 47 13.69 2.12 -8.30
N ARG A 48 13.68 2.33 -6.99
CA ARG A 48 14.66 1.82 -6.05
C ARG A 48 14.08 0.68 -5.23
N TYR A 49 14.80 -0.43 -5.20
CA TYR A 49 14.54 -1.59 -4.36
C TYR A 49 15.74 -1.87 -3.47
N GLU A 50 15.51 -2.47 -2.31
CA GLU A 50 16.58 -2.83 -1.38
C GLU A 50 16.42 -4.25 -0.87
N THR A 51 17.56 -4.89 -0.62
CA THR A 51 17.60 -6.15 0.11
C THR A 51 18.88 -6.23 0.94
N SER A 52 18.86 -7.05 1.97
CA SER A 52 20.01 -7.29 2.85
C SER A 52 20.56 -8.69 2.66
N ILE A 53 21.88 -8.76 2.51
CA ILE A 53 22.66 -10.00 2.48
C ILE A 53 23.69 -9.99 3.60
N ARG A 54 24.08 -11.17 4.10
CA ARG A 54 25.14 -11.28 5.09
C ARG A 54 26.48 -10.85 4.48
N TYR A 55 27.27 -10.09 5.24
CA TYR A 55 28.61 -9.69 4.82
C TYR A 55 29.52 -10.90 4.58
N ARG A 56 30.22 -10.88 3.44
CA ARG A 56 31.30 -11.80 3.09
C ARG A 56 32.36 -11.03 2.29
N PRO A 57 33.66 -11.33 2.37
CA PRO A 57 34.69 -10.57 1.64
C PRO A 57 34.45 -10.46 0.12
N ASP A 58 33.83 -11.47 -0.47
CA ASP A 58 33.51 -11.60 -1.90
C ASP A 58 32.07 -11.17 -2.27
N TYR A 59 31.38 -10.42 -1.38
CA TYR A 59 29.97 -10.05 -1.56
C TYR A 59 29.67 -9.39 -2.91
N LYS A 60 30.59 -8.60 -3.47
CA LYS A 60 30.40 -7.95 -4.77
C LYS A 60 30.26 -8.97 -5.90
N LYS A 61 31.12 -10.00 -5.90
CA LYS A 61 31.06 -11.08 -6.89
C LYS A 61 29.77 -11.87 -6.73
N TYR A 62 29.40 -12.17 -5.48
CA TYR A 62 28.13 -12.85 -5.18
C TYR A 62 26.91 -12.07 -5.70
N ILE A 63 26.89 -10.73 -5.55
CA ILE A 63 25.81 -9.89 -6.05
C ILE A 63 25.73 -9.95 -7.59
N GLU A 64 26.86 -9.87 -8.29
CA GLU A 64 26.89 -9.97 -9.75
C GLU A 64 26.41 -11.35 -10.23
N ASP A 65 26.92 -12.42 -9.62
CA ASP A 65 26.57 -13.80 -9.97
C ASP A 65 25.07 -14.11 -9.70
N ASN A 66 24.45 -13.40 -8.75
CA ASN A 66 23.07 -13.63 -8.32
C ASN A 66 22.15 -12.41 -8.53
N TYR A 67 22.50 -11.52 -9.46
CA TYR A 67 21.85 -10.21 -9.60
C TYR A 67 20.32 -10.30 -9.71
N ASN A 68 19.82 -11.12 -10.66
CA ASN A 68 18.39 -11.25 -10.90
C ASN A 68 17.65 -11.83 -9.68
N MET A 69 18.24 -12.82 -9.00
CA MET A 69 17.64 -13.42 -7.81
C MET A 69 17.51 -12.40 -6.68
N LEU A 70 18.55 -11.60 -6.43
CA LEU A 70 18.54 -10.59 -5.38
C LEU A 70 17.60 -9.42 -5.72
N LEU A 71 17.51 -9.05 -6.98
CA LEU A 71 16.59 -8.04 -7.47
C LEU A 71 15.13 -8.47 -7.26
N GLU A 72 14.76 -9.68 -7.66
CA GLU A 72 13.39 -10.19 -7.44
C GLU A 72 13.07 -10.33 -5.96
N ARG A 73 14.04 -10.76 -5.15
CA ARG A 73 13.89 -10.76 -3.69
C ARG A 73 13.66 -9.33 -3.14
N ALA A 74 14.42 -8.34 -3.61
CA ALA A 74 14.25 -6.95 -3.19
C ALA A 74 12.86 -6.40 -3.57
N LYS A 75 12.36 -6.74 -4.76
CA LYS A 75 11.00 -6.38 -5.19
C LYS A 75 9.93 -7.04 -4.31
N GLU A 76 10.12 -8.30 -3.96
CA GLU A 76 9.19 -9.03 -3.09
C GLU A 76 9.16 -8.43 -1.69
N GLU A 77 10.34 -8.13 -1.12
CA GLU A 77 10.46 -7.49 0.21
C GLU A 77 9.75 -6.13 0.22
N ASP A 78 9.97 -5.29 -0.79
CA ASP A 78 9.29 -3.99 -0.98
C ASP A 78 7.76 -4.15 -1.14
N ARG A 79 7.32 -5.11 -1.96
CA ARG A 79 5.89 -5.43 -2.13
C ARG A 79 5.23 -5.86 -0.82
N ILE A 80 5.89 -6.72 -0.04
CA ILE A 80 5.39 -7.18 1.26
C ILE A 80 5.31 -6.02 2.25
N ALA A 81 6.36 -5.19 2.34
CA ALA A 81 6.41 -4.05 3.22
C ALA A 81 5.28 -3.06 2.90
N LEU A 82 5.12 -2.68 1.63
CA LEU A 82 4.08 -1.76 1.19
C LEU A 82 2.67 -2.35 1.41
N SER A 83 2.48 -3.65 1.11
CA SER A 83 1.22 -4.35 1.38
C SER A 83 0.87 -4.34 2.87
N LYS A 84 1.87 -4.46 3.74
CA LYS A 84 1.69 -4.43 5.20
C LYS A 84 1.24 -3.04 5.66
N GLU A 85 1.94 -1.98 5.24
CA GLU A 85 1.57 -0.59 5.57
C GLU A 85 0.14 -0.26 5.13
N LEU A 86 -0.24 -0.69 3.92
CA LEU A 86 -1.60 -0.50 3.40
C LEU A 86 -2.64 -1.26 4.22
N ARG A 87 -2.35 -2.51 4.62
CA ARG A 87 -3.23 -3.29 5.50
C ARG A 87 -3.38 -2.66 6.87
N GLU A 88 -2.32 -2.08 7.43
CA GLU A 88 -2.36 -1.35 8.70
C GLU A 88 -3.24 -0.10 8.60
N LYS A 89 -3.04 0.71 7.55
CA LYS A 89 -3.89 1.87 7.27
C LYS A 89 -5.36 1.46 7.08
N ARG A 90 -5.63 0.41 6.31
CA ARG A 90 -6.98 -0.16 6.15
C ARG A 90 -7.59 -0.57 7.48
N ASN A 91 -6.86 -1.31 8.31
CA ASN A 91 -7.33 -1.79 9.60
C ASN A 91 -7.67 -0.61 10.53
N LYS A 92 -6.86 0.45 10.53
CA LYS A 92 -7.14 1.68 11.27
C LYS A 92 -8.45 2.33 10.81
N LEU A 93 -8.66 2.48 9.50
CA LEU A 93 -9.89 3.06 8.96
C LEU A 93 -11.13 2.20 9.25
N LEU A 94 -10.99 0.87 9.21
CA LEU A 94 -12.05 -0.05 9.61
C LEU A 94 -12.43 0.14 11.08
N ALA A 95 -11.44 0.21 11.97
CA ALA A 95 -11.66 0.43 13.40
C ALA A 95 -12.32 1.79 13.68
N GLU A 96 -11.89 2.86 13.01
CA GLU A 96 -12.53 4.19 13.12
C GLU A 96 -13.99 4.18 12.66
N SER A 97 -14.34 3.33 11.70
CA SER A 97 -15.71 3.18 11.18
C SER A 97 -16.59 2.18 11.97
N ASP A 98 -16.06 1.55 13.02
CA ASP A 98 -16.81 0.55 13.79
C ASP A 98 -18.03 1.13 14.49
N CYS A 99 -17.95 2.36 14.99
CA CYS A 99 -19.07 3.01 15.67
C CYS A 99 -20.31 3.21 14.78
N HIS A 100 -20.12 3.36 13.46
CA HIS A 100 -21.21 3.54 12.49
C HIS A 100 -21.88 2.22 12.08
N MET A 101 -21.30 1.08 12.47
CA MET A 101 -21.85 -0.25 12.18
C MET A 101 -22.26 -1.01 13.45
N ALA A 102 -22.13 -0.38 14.62
CA ALA A 102 -22.48 -1.00 15.89
C ALA A 102 -24.00 -0.96 16.07
N LEU A 103 -24.64 -2.14 16.16
CA LEU A 103 -26.10 -2.28 16.18
C LEU A 103 -26.76 -1.49 17.32
N ASP A 104 -26.09 -1.39 18.47
CA ASP A 104 -26.52 -0.65 19.65
C ASP A 104 -26.60 0.87 19.40
N ARG A 105 -25.82 1.39 18.44
CA ARG A 105 -25.78 2.81 18.07
C ARG A 105 -26.67 3.17 16.89
N LEU A 106 -27.29 2.17 16.25
CA LEU A 106 -28.16 2.39 15.08
C LEU A 106 -29.57 2.88 15.45
N ASN A 107 -29.82 3.22 16.72
CA ASN A 107 -31.13 3.66 17.22
C ASN A 107 -32.28 2.79 16.72
N LEU A 108 -32.06 1.46 16.67
CA LEU A 108 -33.05 0.51 16.19
C LEU A 108 -34.13 0.32 17.26
N GLU A 109 -35.35 0.68 16.95
CA GLU A 109 -36.50 0.41 17.81
C GLU A 109 -36.99 -1.02 17.56
N VAL A 110 -36.84 -1.88 18.57
CA VAL A 110 -37.34 -3.26 18.50
C VAL A 110 -38.87 -3.23 18.69
N PRO A 111 -39.65 -3.73 17.72
CA PRO A 111 -41.11 -3.67 17.81
C PRO A 111 -41.70 -4.70 18.78
N ASP A 112 -42.80 -4.35 19.45
CA ASP A 112 -43.60 -5.27 20.25
C ASP A 112 -44.66 -5.96 19.39
N GLY A 113 -44.55 -7.27 19.19
CA GLY A 113 -45.53 -8.08 18.45
C GLY A 113 -44.91 -9.28 17.74
N ASN A 114 -45.75 -10.17 17.21
CA ASN A 114 -45.31 -11.42 16.57
C ASN A 114 -45.64 -11.48 15.07
N THR A 115 -46.10 -10.39 14.46
CA THR A 115 -46.49 -10.38 13.05
C THR A 115 -45.42 -9.73 12.18
N PHE A 116 -45.24 -10.26 10.96
CA PHE A 116 -44.29 -9.71 9.99
C PHE A 116 -44.55 -8.23 9.67
N ALA A 117 -45.81 -7.80 9.66
CA ALA A 117 -46.17 -6.39 9.40
C ALA A 117 -45.61 -5.44 10.46
N ILE A 118 -45.61 -5.85 11.75
CA ILE A 118 -45.03 -5.09 12.86
C ILE A 118 -43.50 -5.05 12.76
N TRP A 119 -42.88 -6.14 12.33
CA TRP A 119 -41.42 -6.24 12.20
C TRP A 119 -40.85 -5.60 10.92
N LYS A 120 -41.70 -5.32 9.92
CA LYS A 120 -41.28 -4.78 8.62
C LYS A 120 -40.48 -3.46 8.72
N PRO A 121 -40.85 -2.46 9.53
CA PRO A 121 -40.07 -1.23 9.66
C PRO A 121 -38.68 -1.46 10.26
N PHE A 122 -38.58 -2.30 11.29
CA PHE A 122 -37.29 -2.70 11.89
C PHE A 122 -36.37 -3.36 10.85
N LEU A 123 -36.90 -4.33 10.09
CA LEU A 123 -36.13 -5.00 9.03
C LEU A 123 -35.69 -4.04 7.93
N LYS A 124 -36.49 -3.03 7.62
CA LYS A 124 -36.12 -1.97 6.67
C LYS A 124 -34.97 -1.13 7.21
N SER A 125 -35.05 -0.63 8.45
CA SER A 125 -33.98 0.15 9.08
C SER A 125 -32.67 -0.63 9.17
N LEU A 126 -32.75 -1.93 9.48
CA LEU A 126 -31.58 -2.82 9.47
C LEU A 126 -31.01 -3.00 8.05
N GLY A 127 -31.85 -3.18 7.05
CA GLY A 127 -31.43 -3.25 5.65
C GLY A 127 -30.74 -1.97 5.18
N ASP A 128 -31.29 -0.81 5.53
CA ASP A 128 -30.73 0.50 5.20
C ASP A 128 -29.36 0.67 5.87
N ALA A 129 -29.19 0.25 7.13
CA ALA A 129 -27.89 0.29 7.81
C ALA A 129 -26.84 -0.65 7.16
N LEU A 130 -27.26 -1.84 6.71
CA LEU A 130 -26.38 -2.82 6.07
C LEU A 130 -26.03 -2.48 4.61
N THR A 131 -26.79 -1.60 3.98
CA THR A 131 -26.58 -1.18 2.58
C THR A 131 -26.22 0.31 2.42
N GLY A 132 -26.14 1.03 3.54
CA GLY A 132 -25.79 2.44 3.60
C GLY A 132 -24.33 2.72 3.25
N ASP A 133 -23.98 4.00 3.20
CA ASP A 133 -22.69 4.45 2.70
C ASP A 133 -21.51 3.98 3.57
N TRP A 134 -21.72 3.84 4.88
CA TRP A 134 -20.74 3.24 5.79
C TRP A 134 -20.46 1.76 5.50
N ALA A 135 -21.50 0.98 5.18
CA ALA A 135 -21.33 -0.42 4.80
C ALA A 135 -20.55 -0.56 3.50
N LYS A 136 -20.88 0.25 2.48
CA LYS A 136 -20.17 0.31 1.19
C LYS A 136 -18.72 0.76 1.36
N TYR A 137 -18.48 1.80 2.14
CA TYR A 137 -17.14 2.31 2.46
C TYR A 137 -16.26 1.22 3.07
N ARG A 138 -16.77 0.50 4.08
CA ARG A 138 -16.03 -0.59 4.73
C ARG A 138 -15.79 -1.76 3.79
N GLN A 139 -16.72 -2.07 2.92
CA GLN A 139 -16.53 -3.11 1.91
C GLN A 139 -15.41 -2.70 0.93
N ALA A 140 -15.44 -1.47 0.43
CA ALA A 140 -14.37 -0.93 -0.42
C ALA A 140 -12.99 -0.95 0.27
N LEU A 141 -12.92 -0.70 1.59
CA LEU A 141 -11.69 -0.86 2.37
C LEU A 141 -11.21 -2.31 2.40
N ARG A 142 -12.11 -3.29 2.53
CA ARG A 142 -11.75 -4.72 2.52
C ARG A 142 -11.26 -5.17 1.15
N ASP A 143 -11.80 -4.57 0.09
CA ASP A 143 -11.50 -4.89 -1.30
C ASP A 143 -10.23 -4.19 -1.83
N LEU A 144 -9.55 -3.35 -1.04
CA LEU A 144 -8.29 -2.71 -1.44
C LEU A 144 -7.24 -3.69 -2.03
N PRO A 145 -7.01 -4.91 -1.47
CA PRO A 145 -6.06 -5.86 -2.05
C PRO A 145 -6.46 -6.40 -3.42
N ASN A 146 -7.74 -6.26 -3.81
CA ASN A 146 -8.27 -6.70 -5.09
C ASN A 146 -8.21 -5.60 -6.16
N GLN A 147 -7.79 -4.37 -5.81
CA GLN A 147 -7.61 -3.30 -6.78
C GLN A 147 -6.45 -3.60 -7.74
N GLU A 148 -6.63 -3.21 -9.00
CA GLU A 148 -5.57 -3.30 -10.01
C GLU A 148 -4.38 -2.43 -9.61
N GLY A 149 -3.17 -3.00 -9.65
CA GLY A 149 -1.95 -2.31 -9.26
C GLY A 149 -1.61 -2.34 -7.77
N PHE A 150 -2.38 -3.05 -6.94
CA PHE A 150 -1.99 -3.31 -5.54
C PHE A 150 -0.63 -4.02 -5.47
N PRO A 151 0.31 -3.62 -4.59
CA PRO A 151 0.21 -2.55 -3.57
C PRO A 151 0.70 -1.17 -4.03
N TYR A 152 1.13 -1.00 -5.27
CA TYR A 152 1.84 0.20 -5.74
C TYR A 152 0.91 1.35 -6.13
N ASN A 153 -0.31 1.06 -6.57
CA ASN A 153 -1.30 2.05 -6.95
C ASN A 153 -2.64 1.67 -6.30
N VAL A 154 -2.96 2.29 -5.17
CA VAL A 154 -4.14 1.97 -4.36
C VAL A 154 -4.91 3.24 -4.04
N GLU A 155 -6.19 3.25 -4.41
CA GLU A 155 -7.10 4.35 -4.12
C GLU A 155 -7.96 4.03 -2.92
N PHE A 156 -7.83 4.82 -1.85
CA PHE A 156 -8.67 4.65 -0.67
C PHE A 156 -10.05 5.29 -0.90
N PRO A 157 -11.15 4.62 -0.49
CA PRO A 157 -12.47 5.19 -0.60
C PRO A 157 -12.58 6.46 0.26
N LYS A 158 -13.41 7.40 -0.18
CA LYS A 158 -13.73 8.60 0.60
C LYS A 158 -14.64 8.22 1.76
N LYS A 159 -14.34 8.76 2.94
CA LYS A 159 -15.16 8.57 4.14
C LYS A 159 -16.55 9.21 3.90
N PRO A 160 -17.66 8.51 4.23
CA PRO A 160 -19.00 9.10 4.21
C PRO A 160 -19.14 10.23 5.22
N GLU A 161 -20.16 11.08 5.02
CA GLU A 161 -20.59 12.09 6.00
C GLU A 161 -21.34 11.47 7.19
#